data_AF-A0A7C4MXQ8-F1
#
_entry.id   AF-A0A7C4MXQ8-F1
#
_cell.length_a   1.000
_cell.length_b   1.000
_cell.length_c   1.000
_cell.angle_alpha   90.00
_cell.angle_beta   90.00
_cell.angle_gamma   90.00
#
_symmetry.space_group_name_H-M   'P 1'
#
loop_
_entity.id
_entity.type
_entity.pdbx_description
1 polymer ?
#
loop_
_entity_poly.entity_id
_entity_poly.type
_entity_poly.pdbx_seq_one_letter_code
_entity_poly.pdbx_strand_id
1 'polypeptide(L)' 'MGMTKIKWISHAGFQITTGTGKVIFIDPWFENPLAAMKLDDVKQAALVLVIHDHLD' A
#
# COMPACT_ATOMS: atom_id res chain seq x y z
N MET A 1 17.08 -15.63 2.31
CA MET A 1 15.67 -15.24 2.12
C MET A 1 15.58 -13.74 2.38
N GLY A 2 14.94 -12.97 1.50
CA GLY A 2 14.79 -11.53 1.71
C GLY A 2 13.75 -11.21 2.78
N MET A 3 13.89 -10.07 3.45
CA MET A 3 12.97 -9.60 4.50
C MET A 3 11.73 -8.97 3.88
N THR A 4 10.54 -9.42 4.28
CA THR A 4 9.28 -8.73 3.95
C THR A 4 9.12 -7.51 4.85
N LYS A 5 8.72 -6.38 4.26
CA LYS A 5 8.43 -5.14 4.97
C LYS A 5 6.98 -4.76 4.79
N ILE A 6 6.36 -4.28 5.85
CA ILE A 6 5.00 -3.75 5.83
C ILE A 6 5.10 -2.28 6.24
N LYS A 7 4.53 -1.40 5.44
CA LYS A 7 4.33 0.01 5.75
C LYS A 7 2.83 0.26 5.83
N TRP A 8 2.38 0.82 6.93
CA TRP A 8 1.02 1.34 7.05
C TRP A 8 0.95 2.71 6.36
N ILE A 9 -0.09 2.91 5.54
CA ILE A 9 -0.34 4.17 4.84
C ILE A 9 -1.31 5.00 5.67
N SER A 10 -2.53 4.49 5.87
CA SER A 10 -3.61 5.07 6.67
C SER A 10 -4.79 4.11 6.66
N HIS A 11 -5.71 4.18 7.62
CA HIS A 11 -6.93 3.35 7.64
C HIS A 11 -6.61 1.86 7.37
N ALA A 12 -7.27 1.23 6.38
CA ALA A 12 -7.01 -0.12 5.89
C ALA A 12 -5.89 -0.20 4.82
N GLY A 13 -5.26 0.94 4.50
CA GLY A 13 -4.20 1.09 3.51
C GLY A 13 -2.83 0.56 3.99
N PHE A 14 -2.29 -0.42 3.26
CA PHE A 14 -0.95 -0.96 3.51
C PHE A 14 -0.14 -1.07 2.22
N GLN A 15 1.17 -0.89 2.35
CA GLN A 15 2.16 -1.28 1.36
C GLN A 15 2.98 -2.46 1.90
N ILE A 16 3.03 -3.54 1.13
CA ILE A 16 3.86 -4.71 1.40
C ILE A 16 4.99 -4.74 0.37
N THR A 17 6.23 -4.72 0.84
CA THR A 17 7.40 -5.04 0.01
C THR A 17 7.85 -6.45 0.34
N THR A 18 7.66 -7.36 -0.60
CA THR A 18 8.09 -8.76 -0.46
C THR A 18 9.61 -8.88 -0.40
N GLY A 19 10.12 -10.00 0.12
CA GLY A 19 11.57 -10.27 0.16
C GLY A 19 12.26 -10.31 -1.22
N THR A 20 11.50 -10.38 -2.31
CA THR A 20 12.01 -10.30 -3.70
C THR A 20 11.83 -8.91 -4.33
N GLY A 21 11.35 -7.92 -3.58
CA GLY A 21 11.22 -6.53 -4.01
C GLY A 21 9.90 -6.18 -4.71
N LYS A 22 8.95 -7.13 -4.85
CA LYS A 22 7.61 -6.79 -5.33
C LYS A 22 6.88 -5.90 -4.33
N VAL A 23 6.27 -4.82 -4.80
CA VAL A 23 5.49 -3.87 -4.01
C VAL A 23 4.01 -4.14 -4.25
N ILE A 24 3.26 -4.39 -3.19
CA ILE A 24 1.83 -4.70 -3.21
C ILE A 24 1.12 -3.65 -2.35
N PHE A 25 0.01 -3.11 -2.84
CA PHE A 25 -0.85 -2.23 -2.07
C PHE A 25 -2.15 -2.93 -1.69
N ILE A 26 -2.65 -2.69 -0.48
CA ILE A 26 -3.95 -3.14 0.02
C ILE A 26 -4.74 -1.88 0.36
N ASP A 27 -5.95 -1.74 -0.19
CA ASP A 27 -6.87 -0.60 -0.01
C ASP A 27 -6.18 0.77 0.13
N PRO A 28 -5.35 1.18 -0.85
CA PRO A 28 -4.50 2.35 -0.69
C PRO A 28 -5.25 3.67 -0.93
N TRP A 29 -6.01 4.13 0.06
CA TRP A 29 -6.63 5.45 0.04
C TRP A 29 -5.59 6.56 0.33
N PHE A 30 -4.96 7.08 -0.72
CA PHE A 30 -3.89 8.08 -0.60
C PHE A 30 -4.38 9.49 -0.23
N GLU A 31 -5.66 9.78 -0.45
CA GLU A 31 -6.30 11.05 -0.09
C GLU A 31 -6.79 11.09 1.36
N ASN A 32 -6.62 9.99 2.12
CA ASN A 32 -6.94 9.96 3.54
C ASN A 32 -6.16 11.06 4.29
N PRO A 33 -6.80 11.83 5.21
CA PRO A 33 -6.11 12.90 5.94
C PRO A 33 -4.89 12.47 6.76
N LEU A 34 -4.81 11.18 7.12
CA LEU A 34 -3.72 10.59 7.89
C LEU A 34 -2.75 9.78 7.02
N ALA A 35 -2.88 9.83 5.69
CA ALA A 35 -2.02 9.09 4.79
C ALA A 35 -0.54 9.46 5.00
N ALA A 36 0.27 8.46 5.37
CA ALA A 36 1.71 8.58 5.59
C ALA A 36 2.54 8.69 4.29
N MET A 37 1.87 8.69 3.13
CA MET A 37 2.46 8.94 1.81
C MET A 37 1.39 9.35 0.81
N LYS A 38 1.81 9.97 -0.28
CA LYS A 38 0.93 10.39 -1.39
C LYS A 38 1.07 9.45 -2.58
N LEU A 39 0.11 9.51 -3.51
CA LEU A 39 0.16 8.75 -4.75
C LEU A 39 1.45 9.02 -5.56
N ASP A 40 1.95 10.25 -5.57
CA ASP A 40 3.20 10.63 -6.27
C ASP A 40 4.46 9.93 -5.72
N ASP A 41 4.41 9.42 -4.49
CA ASP A 41 5.49 8.65 -3.88
C ASP A 41 5.54 7.21 -4.41
N VAL A 42 4.45 6.74 -5.03
CA VAL A 42 4.35 5.38 -5.58
C VAL A 42 5.18 5.28 -6.86
N LYS A 43 6.28 4.51 -6.80
CA LYS A 43 7.16 4.28 -7.96
C LYS A 43 6.82 3.01 -8.75
N GLN A 44 6.16 2.06 -8.09
CA GLN A 44 5.75 0.79 -8.69
C GLN A 44 4.64 0.15 -7.85
N ALA A 45 3.76 -0.57 -8.51
CA ALA A 45 2.80 -1.47 -7.89
C ALA A 45 2.75 -2.76 -8.71
N ALA A 46 3.21 -3.87 -8.14
CA ALA A 46 3.09 -5.18 -8.75
C ALA A 46 1.66 -5.72 -8.64
N LEU A 47 0.92 -5.29 -7.61
CA LEU A 47 -0.46 -5.64 -7.37
C LEU A 47 -1.14 -4.57 -6.51
N VAL A 48 -2.41 -4.31 -6.77
CA VAL A 48 -3.31 -3.55 -5.89
C VAL A 48 -4.47 -4.47 -5.53
N LEU A 49 -4.67 -4.70 -4.23
CA LEU A 49 -5.74 -5.51 -3.69
C LEU A 49 -6.80 -4.57 -3.12
N VAL A 50 -8.03 -4.71 -3.62
CA VAL A 50 -9.22 -4.03 -3.09
C VAL A 50 -10.05 -5.09 -2.37
N ILE A 51 -10.22 -4.95 -1.06
CA ILE A 51 -10.89 -6.00 -0.27
C ILE A 51 -12.42 -5.95 -0.43
N HIS A 52 -12.98 -4.76 -0.64
CA HIS A 52 -14.41 -4.52 -0.83
C HIS A 52 -14.68 -3.15 -1.47
N ASP A 53 -15.90 -2.94 -1.95
CA ASP A 53 -16.33 -1.72 -2.67
C ASP A 53 -16.93 -0.65 -1.74
N HIS A 54 -16.15 -0.26 -0.73
CA HIS A 54 -16.43 0.95 0.05
C HIS A 54 -15.41 2.05 -0.28
N LEU A 55 -15.77 3.31 -0.02
CA LEU A 55 -15.00 4.49 -0.39
C LEU A 55 -14.08 5.01 0.73
N ASP A 56 -13.82 4.19 1.75
CA ASP A 56 -13.18 4.58 3.02
C ASP A 56 -11.72 4.16 3.18
#